data_AF-A0A7Y5SS24-F1
#
_entry.id   AF-A0A7Y5SS24-F1
#
_cell.length_a   1.000
_cell.length_b   1.000
_cell.length_c   1.000
_cell.angle_alpha   90.00
_cell.angle_beta   90.00
_cell.angle_gamma   90.00
#
_symmetry.space_group_name_H-M   'P 1'
#
loop_
_entity.id
_entity.type
_entity.pdbx_description
1 polymer ?
#
loop_
_entity_poly.entity_id
_entity_poly.type
_entity_poly.pdbx_seq_one_letter_code
_entity_poly.pdbx_strand_id
1 'polypeptide(L)'
;MNWLAWVRWQLDDRQIESLIDEIGARCRQTVVERVLPRIAGMSLPEARGYLRARSARLVPCQAVRVVVAAGLPRESATWLGEIAKQDLIERTLLDVRKRRWDASWRRKAA
;
A
#
# COMPACT_ATOMS: atom_id res chain seq x y z
N MET A 1 4.05 15.21 -26.08
CA MET A 1 4.89 14.76 -24.95
C MET A 1 3.97 14.40 -23.78
N ASN A 2 4.00 13.17 -23.29
CA ASN A 2 3.09 12.72 -22.23
C ASN A 2 3.51 13.34 -20.88
N TRP A 3 2.62 14.05 -20.20
CA TRP A 3 2.92 14.71 -18.92
C TRP A 3 3.43 13.73 -17.85
N LEU A 4 3.00 12.45 -17.91
CA LEU A 4 3.53 11.38 -17.04
C LEU A 4 5.02 11.10 -17.29
N ALA A 5 5.46 11.16 -18.55
CA ALA A 5 6.86 10.96 -18.89
C ALA A 5 7.72 12.14 -18.41
N TRP A 6 7.15 13.35 -18.37
CA TRP A 6 7.82 14.53 -17.85
C TRP A 6 7.95 14.51 -16.32
N VAL A 7 6.86 14.19 -15.60
CA VAL A 7 6.91 14.02 -14.12
C VAL A 7 7.87 12.90 -13.72
N ARG A 8 7.85 11.77 -14.45
CA ARG A 8 8.80 10.66 -14.22
C ARG A 8 10.25 11.06 -14.48
N TRP A 9 10.50 11.99 -15.40
CA TRP A 9 11.85 12.50 -15.65
C TRP A 9 12.36 13.42 -14.55
N GLN A 10 11.46 14.08 -13.82
CA GLN A 10 11.82 14.97 -12.72
C GLN A 10 12.04 14.25 -11.38
N LEU A 11 11.37 13.10 -11.19
CA LEU A 11 11.50 12.31 -9.98
C LEU A 11 12.54 11.22 -10.18
N ASP A 12 13.55 11.19 -9.31
CA ASP A 12 14.44 10.03 -9.25
C ASP A 12 13.74 8.81 -8.60
N ASP A 13 14.29 7.61 -8.81
CA ASP A 13 13.70 6.37 -8.30
C ASP A 13 13.53 6.38 -6.76
N ARG A 14 14.43 7.06 -6.02
CA ARG A 14 14.35 7.15 -4.56
C ARG A 14 13.22 8.05 -4.09
N GLN A 15 12.97 9.15 -4.80
CA GLN A 15 11.83 10.02 -4.52
C GLN A 15 10.51 9.30 -4.80
N ILE A 16 10.45 8.52 -5.88
CA ILE A 16 9.29 7.69 -6.20
C ILE A 16 9.04 6.67 -5.08
N GLU A 17 10.08 5.95 -4.67
CA GLU A 17 10.00 4.98 -3.55
C GLU A 17 9.54 5.67 -2.25
N SER A 18 10.11 6.82 -1.91
CA SER A 18 9.74 7.58 -0.71
C SER A 18 8.27 8.00 -0.72
N LEU A 19 7.75 8.46 -1.87
CA LEU A 19 6.34 8.86 -2.00
C LEU A 19 5.42 7.64 -1.88
N ILE A 20 5.78 6.51 -2.49
CA ILE A 20 5.05 5.25 -2.38
C ILE A 20 4.99 4.79 -0.92
N ASP A 21 6.12 4.79 -0.23
CA ASP A 21 6.21 4.40 1.17
C ASP A 21 5.40 5.33 2.07
N GLU A 22 5.40 6.65 1.83
CA GLU A 22 4.59 7.61 2.58
C GLU A 22 3.08 7.37 2.38
N ILE A 23 2.64 7.18 1.13
CA ILE A 23 1.24 6.84 0.82
C ILE A 23 0.86 5.53 1.53
N GLY A 24 1.71 4.52 1.44
CA GLY A 24 1.54 3.23 2.09
C GLY A 24 1.45 3.34 3.62
N ALA A 25 2.31 4.15 4.25
CA ALA A 25 2.34 4.37 5.69
C ALA A 25 1.04 5.03 6.18
N ARG A 26 0.59 6.12 5.52
CA ARG A 26 -0.68 6.79 5.84
C ARG A 26 -1.88 5.85 5.67
N CYS A 27 -1.85 5.00 4.65
CA CYS A 27 -2.88 3.99 4.41
C CYS A 27 -2.87 2.89 5.48
N ARG A 28 -1.69 2.43 5.89
CA ARG A 28 -1.53 1.42 6.94
C ARG A 28 -2.10 1.87 8.27
N GLN A 29 -1.77 3.10 8.68
CA GLN A 29 -2.25 3.72 9.91
C GLN A 29 -3.79 3.83 9.93
N THR A 30 -4.41 4.07 8.78
CA THR A 30 -5.87 4.27 8.70
C THR A 30 -6.65 2.96 8.58
N VAL A 31 -6.12 1.97 7.85
CA VAL A 31 -6.91 0.79 7.46
C VAL A 31 -6.26 -0.51 7.89
N VAL A 32 -4.98 -0.74 7.59
CA VAL A 32 -4.35 -2.07 7.71
C VAL A 32 -4.42 -2.62 9.14
N GLU A 33 -4.17 -1.81 10.17
CA GLU A 33 -4.24 -2.28 11.57
C GLU A 33 -5.61 -2.85 11.96
N ARG A 34 -6.69 -2.27 11.43
CA ARG A 34 -8.06 -2.73 11.69
C ARG A 34 -8.45 -3.93 10.82
N VAL A 35 -7.77 -4.14 9.69
CA VAL A 35 -8.08 -5.23 8.77
C VAL A 35 -7.29 -6.50 9.05
N LEU A 36 -6.08 -6.37 9.58
CA LEU A 36 -5.18 -7.50 9.86
C LEU A 36 -5.87 -8.65 10.61
N PRO A 37 -6.66 -8.41 11.69
CA PRO A 37 -7.35 -9.50 12.37
C PRO A 37 -8.39 -10.22 11.50
N ARG A 38 -9.07 -9.50 10.61
CA ARG A 38 -10.10 -10.06 9.71
C ARG A 38 -9.50 -10.92 8.62
N ILE A 39 -8.40 -10.49 8.01
CA ILE A 39 -7.73 -11.26 6.95
C ILE A 39 -6.87 -12.42 7.49
N ALA A 40 -6.59 -12.44 8.81
CA ALA A 40 -5.82 -13.51 9.45
C ALA A 40 -6.47 -14.89 9.31
N GLY A 41 -7.80 -14.98 9.14
CA GLY A 41 -8.52 -16.24 8.89
C GLY A 41 -8.84 -16.54 7.42
N MET A 42 -8.59 -15.60 6.50
CA MET A 42 -8.99 -15.72 5.09
C MET A 42 -7.98 -16.52 4.25
N SER A 43 -8.41 -17.12 3.15
CA SER A 43 -7.48 -17.60 2.12
C SER A 43 -6.73 -16.43 1.47
N LEU A 44 -5.60 -16.70 0.82
CA LEU A 44 -4.81 -15.66 0.14
C LEU A 44 -5.61 -14.89 -0.94
N PRO A 45 -6.41 -15.55 -1.81
CA PRO A 45 -7.26 -14.84 -2.77
C PRO A 45 -8.31 -13.93 -2.11
N GLU A 46 -8.96 -14.40 -1.04
CA GLU A 46 -9.97 -13.62 -0.31
C GLU A 46 -9.35 -12.41 0.37
N ALA A 47 -8.23 -12.59 1.09
CA ALA A 47 -7.51 -11.50 1.73
C ALA A 47 -7.08 -10.43 0.72
N ARG A 48 -6.58 -10.85 -0.45
CA ARG A 48 -6.22 -9.95 -1.55
C ARG A 48 -7.43 -9.19 -2.07
N GLY A 49 -8.55 -9.86 -2.32
CA GLY A 49 -9.80 -9.22 -2.76
C GLY A 49 -10.32 -8.20 -1.75
N TYR A 50 -10.31 -8.57 -0.46
CA TYR A 50 -10.71 -7.70 0.64
C TYR A 50 -9.83 -6.45 0.73
N LEU A 51 -8.51 -6.61 0.67
CA LEU A 51 -7.57 -5.50 0.71
C LEU A 51 -7.77 -4.56 -0.49
N ARG A 52 -7.92 -5.10 -1.71
CA ARG A 52 -8.21 -4.30 -2.92
C ARG A 52 -9.46 -3.45 -2.75
N ALA A 53 -10.55 -4.02 -2.25
CA ALA A 53 -11.79 -3.30 -2.05
C ALA A 53 -11.64 -2.17 -1.02
N ARG A 54 -10.90 -2.40 0.07
CA ARG A 54 -10.68 -1.38 1.10
C ARG A 54 -9.69 -0.30 0.69
N SER A 55 -8.63 -0.66 -0.04
CA SER A 55 -7.62 0.27 -0.52
C SER A 55 -8.15 1.16 -1.65
N ALA A 56 -9.11 0.68 -2.45
CA ALA A 56 -9.66 1.42 -3.59
C ALA A 56 -10.25 2.79 -3.24
N ARG A 57 -10.75 2.97 -2.00
CA ARG A 57 -11.26 4.28 -1.54
C ARG A 57 -10.21 5.11 -0.82
N LEU A 58 -9.32 4.46 -0.07
CA LEU A 58 -8.37 5.14 0.79
C LEU A 58 -7.14 5.66 0.03
N VAL A 59 -6.56 4.82 -0.81
CA VAL A 59 -5.29 5.11 -1.48
C VAL A 59 -5.39 6.35 -2.37
N PRO A 60 -6.45 6.54 -3.18
CA PRO A 60 -6.57 7.77 -3.98
C PRO A 60 -6.59 9.04 -3.14
N CYS A 61 -7.29 9.03 -1.99
CA CYS A 61 -7.35 10.19 -1.10
C CYS A 61 -5.97 10.50 -0.47
N GLN A 62 -5.23 9.48 -0.04
CA GLN A 62 -3.90 9.68 0.53
C GLN A 62 -2.86 10.04 -0.53
N ALA A 63 -2.94 9.45 -1.72
CA ALA A 63 -2.07 9.76 -2.84
C ALA A 63 -2.18 11.25 -3.22
N VAL A 64 -3.40 11.79 -3.34
CA VAL A 64 -3.59 13.23 -3.60
C VAL A 64 -2.96 14.09 -2.50
N ARG A 65 -3.14 13.72 -1.23
CA ARG A 65 -2.58 14.49 -0.10
C ARG A 65 -1.06 14.49 -0.12
N VAL A 66 -0.42 13.34 -0.36
CA VAL A 66 1.05 13.22 -0.42
C VAL A 66 1.61 13.97 -1.62
N VAL A 67 1.00 13.80 -2.81
CA VAL A 67 1.42 14.49 -4.03
C VAL A 67 1.33 16.02 -3.89
N VAL A 68 0.22 16.52 -3.34
CA VAL A 68 0.06 17.97 -3.09
C VAL A 68 1.07 18.47 -2.07
N ALA A 69 1.31 17.71 -0.99
CA ALA A 69 2.31 18.07 0.02
C ALA A 69 3.75 18.08 -0.54
N ALA A 70 4.04 17.22 -1.51
CA ALA A 70 5.31 17.17 -2.22
C ALA A 70 5.45 18.24 -3.32
N GLY A 71 4.44 19.10 -3.52
CA GLY A 71 4.47 20.14 -4.56
C GLY A 71 4.33 19.60 -5.98
N LEU A 72 3.82 18.38 -6.15
CA LEU A 72 3.69 17.72 -7.44
C LEU A 72 2.30 17.96 -8.07
N PRO A 73 2.18 17.87 -9.41
CA PRO A 73 0.91 17.96 -10.10
C PRO A 73 -0.05 16.87 -9.61
N ARG A 74 -1.32 17.23 -9.36
CA ARG A 74 -2.34 16.34 -8.79
C ARG A 74 -2.56 15.09 -9.62
N GLU A 75 -2.37 15.18 -10.93
CA GLU A 75 -2.52 14.09 -11.88
C GLU A 75 -1.56 12.93 -11.55
N SER A 76 -0.37 13.24 -11.02
CA SER A 76 0.64 12.26 -10.58
C SER A 76 0.12 11.32 -9.50
N ALA A 77 -0.89 11.74 -8.73
CA ALA A 77 -1.49 10.94 -7.67
C ALA A 77 -2.17 9.67 -8.18
N THR A 78 -2.69 9.68 -9.40
CA THR A 78 -3.30 8.47 -9.99
C THR A 78 -2.24 7.40 -10.20
N TRP A 79 -1.10 7.76 -10.81
CA TRP A 79 -0.01 6.83 -11.10
C TRP A 79 0.69 6.35 -9.82
N LEU A 80 1.09 7.28 -8.95
CA LEU A 80 1.73 6.94 -7.65
C LEU A 80 0.78 6.15 -6.75
N GLY A 81 -0.51 6.50 -6.75
CA GLY A 81 -1.55 5.80 -5.99
C GLY A 81 -1.76 4.36 -6.45
N GLU A 82 -1.72 4.09 -7.76
CA GLU A 82 -1.84 2.71 -8.26
C GLU A 82 -0.65 1.84 -7.85
N ILE A 83 0.59 2.38 -7.92
CA ILE A 83 1.77 1.67 -7.45
C ILE A 83 1.70 1.42 -5.95
N ALA A 84 1.43 2.48 -5.17
CA ALA A 84 1.33 2.38 -3.72
C ALA A 84 0.22 1.43 -3.26
N LYS A 85 -0.89 1.33 -4.01
CA LYS A 85 -1.95 0.36 -3.74
C LYS A 85 -1.45 -1.08 -3.88
N GLN A 86 -0.71 -1.41 -4.93
CA GLN A 86 -0.16 -2.75 -5.13
C GLN A 86 0.87 -3.08 -4.05
N ASP A 87 1.82 -2.17 -3.81
CA ASP A 87 2.84 -2.33 -2.77
C ASP A 87 2.21 -2.54 -1.38
N LEU A 88 1.21 -1.72 -1.02
CA LEU A 88 0.45 -1.86 0.22
C LEU A 88 -0.18 -3.24 0.37
N ILE A 89 -0.82 -3.76 -0.69
CA ILE A 89 -1.47 -5.07 -0.68
C ILE A 89 -0.41 -6.16 -0.47
N GLU A 90 0.66 -6.13 -1.24
CA GLU A 90 1.72 -7.15 -1.21
C GLU A 90 2.41 -7.19 0.15
N ARG A 91 2.84 -6.03 0.67
CA ARG A 91 3.48 -5.94 1.98
C ARG A 91 2.54 -6.39 3.10
N THR A 92 1.26 -6.02 3.04
CA THR A 92 0.27 -6.46 4.03
C THR A 92 0.07 -7.98 4.01
N LEU A 93 0.01 -8.60 2.82
CA LEU A 93 -0.12 -10.05 2.70
C LEU A 93 1.14 -10.78 3.19
N LEU A 94 2.32 -10.23 2.94
CA LEU A 94 3.58 -10.74 3.48
C LEU A 94 3.60 -10.67 5.02
N ASP A 95 3.14 -9.57 5.61
CA ASP A 95 3.05 -9.41 7.06
C ASP A 95 2.11 -10.44 7.69
N VAL A 96 0.95 -10.69 7.07
CA VAL A 96 -0.01 -11.72 7.52
C VAL A 96 0.63 -13.11 7.44
N ARG A 97 1.34 -13.41 6.34
CA ARG A 97 2.02 -14.70 6.16
C ARG A 97 3.11 -14.91 7.22
N LYS A 98 3.94 -13.90 7.49
CA LYS A 98 4.97 -13.95 8.54
C LYS A 98 4.35 -14.21 9.91
N ARG A 99 3.30 -13.46 10.29
CA ARG A 99 2.60 -13.65 11.57
C ARG A 99 1.99 -15.05 11.71
N ARG A 100 1.42 -15.61 10.63
CA ARG A 100 0.90 -16.99 10.63
C ARG A 100 2.02 -18.02 10.82
N TRP A 101 3.15 -17.81 10.17
CA TRP A 101 4.32 -18.67 10.29
C TRP A 101 4.83 -18.70 11.74
N ASP A 102 5.02 -17.52 12.35
CA ASP A 102 5.49 -17.40 13.74
C ASP A 102 4.52 -18.04 14.74
N ALA A 103 3.21 -17.85 14.55
CA ALA A 103 2.17 -18.45 15.38
C ALA A 103 2.05 -19.98 15.21
N SER A 104 2.44 -20.52 14.06
CA SER A 104 2.49 -21.98 13.84
C SER A 104 3.68 -22.61 14.56
N TRP A 105 4.85 -21.96 14.54
CA TRP A 105 6.04 -22.43 15.24
C TRP A 105 5.87 -22.42 16.76
N ARG A 106 5.31 -21.34 17.33
CA ARG A 106 5.06 -21.27 18.78
C ARG A 106 4.12 -22.37 19.30
N ARG A 107 3.15 -22.81 18.48
CA ARG A 107 2.23 -23.91 18.83
C ARG A 107 2.86 -25.31 18.75
N LYS A 108 3.98 -25.46 18.03
CA LYS A 108 4.71 -26.74 17.96
C LYS A 108 5.81 -26.86 19.02
N ALA A 109 6.19 -25.75 19.64
CA ALA A 109 7.24 -25.69 20.67
C ALA A 109 6.68 -25.66 22.11
N ALA A 110 5.35 -25.67 22.27
CA ALA A 110 4.63 -25.79 23.53
C ALA A 110 3.96 -27.17 23.59
#